data_AF-A0A8T5STB2-F1
#
_entry.id   AF-A0A8T5STB2-F1
#
_cell.length_a   1.000
_cell.length_b   1.000
_cell.length_c   1.000
_cell.angle_alpha   90.00
_cell.angle_beta   90.00
_cell.angle_gamma   90.00
#
_symmetry.space_group_name_H-M   'P 1'
#
loop_
_entity.id
_entity.type
_entity.pdbx_description
1 polymer ?
#
loop_
_entity_poly.entity_id
_entity_poly.type
_entity_poly.pdbx_seq_one_letter_code
_entity_poly.pdbx_strand_id
1 'polypeptide(L)'
;MSQDNDSRRRIIGTVAAVSLFVAWILIDLYVFPIIGLPTNYPLYELVTYGSWAIITLICFLLLSWAGWFPMRRQEIPSDSTIPEV
;
A
#
# COMPACT_ATOMS: atom_id res chain seq x y z
N MET A 1 -26.21 -4.99 -0.79
CA MET A 1 -25.55 -4.22 0.29
C MET A 1 -24.02 -4.46 0.38
N SER A 2 -23.43 -5.59 -0.04
CA SER A 2 -21.97 -5.79 0.10
C SER A 2 -21.11 -5.02 -0.91
N GLN A 3 -21.62 -4.79 -2.13
CA GLN A 3 -20.88 -4.13 -3.21
C GLN A 3 -20.56 -2.65 -2.91
N ASP A 4 -21.41 -1.99 -2.13
CA ASP A 4 -21.24 -0.59 -1.71
C ASP A 4 -20.13 -0.48 -0.64
N ASN A 5 -20.08 -1.44 0.29
CA ASN A 5 -19.03 -1.53 1.30
C ASN A 5 -17.64 -1.82 0.69
N ASP A 6 -17.56 -2.66 -0.34
CA ASP A 6 -16.31 -2.94 -1.05
C ASP A 6 -15.79 -1.72 -1.81
N SER A 7 -16.69 -0.97 -2.46
CA SER A 7 -16.36 0.28 -3.15
C SER A 7 -15.89 1.35 -2.17
N ARG A 8 -16.56 1.48 -1.03
CA ARG A 8 -16.19 2.42 0.04
C ARG A 8 -14.82 2.09 0.63
N ARG A 9 -14.52 0.80 0.86
CA ARG A 9 -13.22 0.34 1.35
C ARG A 9 -12.08 0.63 0.38
N ARG A 10 -12.32 0.47 -0.93
CA ARG A 10 -11.37 0.84 -2.01
C ARG A 10 -11.05 2.33 -2.03
N ILE A 11 -12.07 3.17 -1.89
CA ILE A 11 -11.92 4.63 -1.86
C ILE A 11 -11.18 5.07 -0.59
N ILE A 12 -11.56 4.55 0.58
CA ILE A 12 -10.90 4.90 1.84
C ILE A 12 -9.43 4.48 1.82
N GLY A 13 -9.14 3.25 1.35
CA GLY A 13 -7.77 2.76 1.26
C GLY A 13 -6.89 3.54 0.29
N THR A 14 -7.44 3.98 -0.86
CA THR A 14 -6.71 4.83 -1.81
C THR A 14 -6.47 6.22 -1.26
N VAL A 15 -7.48 6.85 -0.65
CA VAL A 15 -7.33 8.17 -0.02
C VAL A 15 -6.29 8.12 1.10
N ALA A 16 -6.30 7.07 1.92
CA ALA A 16 -5.31 6.87 2.98
C ALA A 16 -3.90 6.69 2.42
N ALA A 17 -3.72 5.86 1.38
CA ALA A 17 -2.41 5.64 0.75
C ALA A 17 -1.86 6.92 0.11
N VAL A 18 -2.69 7.67 -0.63
CA VAL A 18 -2.29 8.94 -1.24
C VAL A 18 -1.94 9.97 -0.19
N SER A 19 -2.76 10.10 0.87
CA SER A 19 -2.51 11.05 1.96
C SER A 19 -1.19 10.75 2.68
N LEU A 20 -0.93 9.47 2.95
CA LEU A 20 0.31 9.04 3.59
C LEU A 20 1.53 9.29 2.69
N PHE A 21 1.41 9.04 1.39
CA PHE A 21 2.47 9.30 0.42
C PHE A 21 2.80 10.79 0.30
N VAL A 22 1.78 11.65 0.23
CA VAL A 22 1.96 13.11 0.18
C VAL A 22 2.55 13.63 1.49
N ALA A 23 2.06 13.16 2.64
CA ALA A 23 2.63 13.51 3.93
C ALA A 23 4.11 13.11 4.02
N TRP A 24 4.47 11.93 3.50
CA TRP A 24 5.85 11.48 3.46
C TRP A 24 6.74 12.37 2.59
N ILE A 25 6.28 12.79 1.41
CA ILE A 25 7.01 13.73 0.55
C ILE A 25 7.31 15.04 1.30
N LEU A 26 6.35 15.57 2.05
CA LEU A 26 6.55 16.78 2.85
C LEU A 26 7.58 16.56 3.97
N ILE A 27 7.54 15.40 4.63
CA ILE A 27 8.55 15.05 5.64
C ILE A 27 9.92 14.94 4.97
N ASP A 28 10.02 14.28 3.83
CA ASP A 28 11.30 14.05 3.15
C ASP A 28 11.94 15.36 2.69
N LEU A 29 11.14 16.25 2.08
CA LEU A 29 11.60 17.55 1.57
C LEU A 29 11.89 18.59 2.65
N TYR A 30 11.19 18.57 3.78
CA TYR A 30 11.30 19.64 4.78
C TYR A 30 11.95 19.17 6.09
N VAL A 31 11.72 17.95 6.53
CA VAL A 31 12.21 17.48 7.84
C VAL A 31 13.66 16.99 7.73
N PHE A 32 14.01 16.20 6.71
CA PHE A 32 15.39 15.71 6.59
C PHE A 32 16.44 16.81 6.38
N PRO A 33 16.19 17.86 5.57
CA PRO A 33 17.13 18.97 5.44
C PRO A 33 17.28 19.78 6.73
N ILE A 34 16.21 19.93 7.53
CA ILE A 34 16.22 20.68 8.79
C ILE A 34 16.96 19.90 9.90
N ILE A 35 16.86 18.57 9.93
CA ILE A 35 17.51 17.72 10.96
C ILE A 35 19.05 17.75 10.87
N GLY A 36 19.62 18.37 9.83
CA GLY A 36 21.08 18.56 9.80
C GLY A 36 21.82 17.26 9.49
N LEU A 37 21.30 16.47 8.54
CA LEU A 37 22.05 15.38 7.90
C LEU A 37 23.14 15.79 6.87
N PRO A 38 23.47 17.08 6.56
CA PRO A 38 24.48 17.36 5.53
C PRO A 38 25.91 17.02 5.97
N THR A 39 26.14 16.57 7.20
CA THR A 39 27.46 16.16 7.69
C THR A 39 27.81 14.70 7.37
N ASN A 40 26.83 13.83 7.08
CA ASN A 40 27.06 12.42 6.74
C ASN A 40 26.19 12.00 5.56
N TYR A 41 26.65 12.33 4.35
CA TYR A 41 26.01 11.99 3.07
C TYR A 41 25.59 10.51 2.94
N PRO A 42 26.40 9.51 3.36
CA PRO A 42 26.00 8.10 3.25
C PRO A 42 24.84 7.72 4.18
N LEU A 43 24.78 8.32 5.38
CA LEU A 43 23.69 8.08 6.33
C LEU A 43 22.41 8.75 5.86
N TYR A 44 22.52 9.95 5.26
CA TYR A 44 21.39 10.62 4.61
C TYR A 44 20.80 9.75 3.50
N GLU A 45 21.62 9.29 2.56
CA GLU A 45 21.17 8.44 1.47
C GLU A 45 20.51 7.15 1.99
N LEU A 46 21.14 6.47 2.95
CA LEU A 46 20.57 5.24 3.51
C LEU A 46 19.20 5.47 4.16
N VAL A 47 19.05 6.56 4.91
CA VAL A 47 17.80 6.92 5.59
C VAL A 47 16.74 7.32 4.57
N THR A 48 17.07 8.15 3.59
CA THR A 48 16.16 8.56 2.52
C THR A 48 15.72 7.34 1.71
N TYR A 49 16.63 6.58 1.10
CA TYR A 49 16.24 5.41 0.28
C TYR A 49 15.54 4.32 1.09
N GLY A 50 16.00 4.05 2.32
CA GLY A 50 15.38 3.06 3.21
C GLY A 50 13.96 3.43 3.62
N SER A 51 13.73 4.70 3.95
CA SER A 51 12.40 5.19 4.32
C SER A 51 11.43 5.24 3.14
N TRP A 52 11.91 5.61 1.95
CA TRP A 52 11.13 5.50 0.71
C TRP A 52 10.71 4.07 0.40
N ALA A 53 11.59 3.08 0.63
CA ALA A 53 11.26 1.65 0.48
C ALA A 53 10.18 1.20 1.48
N ILE A 54 10.23 1.68 2.73
CA ILE A 54 9.23 1.35 3.75
C ILE A 54 7.87 1.95 3.40
N ILE A 55 7.83 3.24 3.03
CA ILE A 55 6.58 3.92 2.71
C ILE A 55 5.91 3.33 1.47
N THR A 56 6.68 3.01 0.44
CA THR A 56 6.14 2.32 -0.74
C THR A 56 5.52 0.98 -0.35
N LEU A 57 6.19 0.17 0.49
CA LEU A 57 5.64 -1.07 1.03
C LEU A 57 4.32 -0.87 1.79
N ILE A 58 4.24 0.16 2.64
CA ILE A 58 3.03 0.51 3.39
C ILE A 58 1.89 0.91 2.44
N CYS A 59 2.16 1.73 1.42
CA CYS A 59 1.18 2.10 0.40
C CYS A 59 0.69 0.86 -0.37
N PHE A 60 1.59 -0.05 -0.75
CA PHE A 60 1.24 -1.32 -1.37
C PHE A 60 0.36 -2.18 -0.47
N LEU A 61 0.67 -2.24 0.84
CA LEU A 61 -0.13 -2.97 1.81
C LEU A 61 -1.54 -2.37 1.96
N LEU A 62 -1.65 -1.04 2.02
CA LEU A 62 -2.93 -0.34 2.11
C LEU A 62 -3.79 -0.58 0.86
N LEU A 63 -3.19 -0.53 -0.32
CA LEU A 63 -3.88 -0.84 -1.58
C LEU A 63 -4.28 -2.32 -1.67
N SER A 64 -3.44 -3.22 -1.16
CA SER A 64 -3.75 -4.65 -1.07
C SER A 64 -4.92 -4.93 -0.13
N TRP A 65 -4.90 -4.33 1.06
CA TRP A 65 -6.00 -4.42 2.01
C TRP A 65 -7.31 -3.82 1.47
N ALA A 66 -7.20 -2.78 0.65
CA ALA A 66 -8.32 -2.15 -0.01
C ALA A 66 -8.87 -2.99 -1.18
N GLY A 67 -8.24 -4.12 -1.53
CA GLY A 67 -8.72 -5.03 -2.57
C GLY A 67 -8.48 -4.51 -3.98
N TRP A 68 -7.43 -3.71 -4.18
CA TRP A 68 -6.97 -3.26 -5.50
C TRP A 68 -6.16 -4.32 -6.24
N PHE A 69 -5.50 -5.24 -5.53
CA PHE A 69 -4.89 -6.39 -6.17
C PHE A 69 -5.95 -7.46 -6.43
N PRO A 70 -6.01 -8.01 -7.66
CA PRO A 70 -6.89 -9.13 -7.93
C PRO A 70 -6.37 -10.35 -7.16
N MET A 71 -6.95 -10.65 -6.00
CA MET A 71 -6.84 -11.98 -5.43
C MET A 71 -7.50 -12.94 -6.41
N ARG A 72 -6.70 -13.80 -7.04
CA ARG A 72 -7.16 -14.89 -7.89
C ARG A 72 -8.17 -15.71 -7.07
N ARG A 73 -9.47 -15.52 -7.31
CA ARG A 73 -10.49 -16.44 -6.82
C ARG A 73 -10.14 -17.77 -7.46
N GLN A 74 -9.67 -18.72 -6.67
CA GLN A 74 -9.74 -20.11 -7.07
C GLN A 74 -11.23 -20.43 -7.15
N GLU A 75 -11.78 -20.33 -8.35
CA GLU A 75 -13.04 -20.96 -8.68
C GLU A 75 -12.79 -22.46 -8.51
N ILE A 76 -13.08 -22.98 -7.32
CA ILE A 76 -13.23 -24.41 -7.13
C ILE A 76 -14.38 -24.77 -8.08
N PRO A 77 -14.15 -25.58 -9.13
CA PRO A 77 -15.23 -26.02 -9.97
C PRO A 77 -16.16 -26.81 -9.08
N SER A 78 -17.34 -26.26 -8.80
CA SER A 78 -18.44 -27.01 -8.19
C SER A 78 -19.02 -27.92 -9.26
N ASP A 79 -18.21 -28.85 -9.75
CA ASP A 79 -18.66 -29.94 -10.61
C ASP A 79 -19.04 -31.10 -9.69
N SER A 80 -20.11 -30.90 -8.92
CA SER A 80 -20.82 -31.99 -8.26
C SER A 80 -21.75 -32.63 -9.28
N THR A 81 -21.18 -33.21 -10.32
CA THR A 81 -21.90 -34.16 -11.18
C THR A 81 -21.38 -35.55 -10.83
N ILE A 82 -21.84 -36.06 -9.69
CA ILE A 82 -21.75 -37.49 -9.37
C ILE A 82 -22.80 -38.18 -10.24
N PRO A 83 -22.44 -39.02 -11.23
CA PRO A 83 -23.41 -39.96 -11.77
C PRO A 83 -23.66 -41.04 -10.71
N GLU A 84 -24.88 -41.12 -10.20
CA GLU A 84 -25.37 -42.35 -9.56
C GLU A 84 -25.31 -43.48 -10.59
N VAL A 85 -24.45 -44.47 -10.34
CA VAL A 85 -24.54 -45.83 -10.90
C VAL A 85 -24.25 -46.82 -9.78
#